data_AF-A0A835T6K8-F1
#
_entry.id   AF-A0A835T6K8-F1
#
_cell.length_a   1.000
_cell.length_b   1.000
_cell.length_c   1.000
_cell.angle_alpha   90.00
_cell.angle_beta   90.00
_cell.angle_gamma   90.00
#
_symmetry.space_group_name_H-M   'P 1'
#
loop_
_entity.id
_entity.type
_entity.pdbx_description
1 polymer ?
#
loop_
_entity_poly.entity_id
_entity_poly.type
_entity_poly.pdbx_seq_one_letter_code
_entity_poly.pdbx_strand_id
1 'polypeptide(L)'
;MDTRNGKGKFESLGKGKKPPKKDKNNKDLQIGDYVTIGCTVDATTGQCSAIDSTDVAVLKPAYVPPATNLYPKLLIMLVDAPACGSGLPAGVTVNSISQLYFGPNLDGKGGWAFRMENCSYGEVQVDVPNSKVMVVQPACTWPTTSCDPYGMGNAANAAAKAVLGDALFNTFTHFHSVMAVPSVCSWAGLATLGGGSSGGQLWLNLNTYAQTFDAWGQVPLQEMVHNFVIYHGFKGGAEYQDVSTFMGSGTACPSTPEQRWLGWASPVMGGEGLDSTTLPPATTVGPYTIPATWVTGLGNHVRVRTNWSSWYNKTDYGMNLYFELRQSVNSDSSIDIAYSNKIVVHEIKAYMDDDLATYRSNDPKSNLMVAVAPSSRTVMYSTTYAAPYRLVLYAGPLSGSRSQFVSLYFCRFLSADTECPTLATVLSNTPASPPPPPRPPPPPISPPPPPTPSPPPPPPSPPPAPPPPSPPPPNPSPPPKSGKPKPGVKAPPLPPFELSPPPSVRSPPPRRRPPHRRSAPPRRNSGRHNKSV
;
A
#
# COMPACT_ATOMS: atom_id res chain seq x y z
N MET A 1 5.70 -4.12 -26.09
CA MET A 1 4.85 -5.21 -25.60
C MET A 1 4.62 -6.16 -26.76
N ASP A 2 4.92 -7.45 -26.64
CA ASP A 2 4.54 -8.40 -27.70
C ASP A 2 3.09 -8.83 -27.48
N THR A 3 2.20 -8.30 -28.32
CA THR A 3 0.77 -8.59 -28.32
C THR A 3 0.37 -9.56 -29.42
N ARG A 4 1.29 -10.21 -30.15
CA ARG A 4 0.86 -11.14 -31.21
C ARG A 4 -0.07 -12.25 -30.72
N ASN A 5 -0.11 -12.52 -29.41
CA ASN A 5 -0.99 -13.52 -28.80
C ASN A 5 -1.88 -13.02 -27.65
N GLY A 6 -1.96 -11.70 -27.37
CA GLY A 6 -2.80 -11.18 -26.27
C GLY A 6 -2.37 -11.59 -24.84
N LYS A 7 -1.09 -11.92 -24.62
CA LYS A 7 -0.59 -12.59 -23.40
C LYS A 7 0.58 -11.86 -22.70
N GLY A 8 0.47 -10.54 -22.55
CA GLY A 8 1.20 -9.74 -21.52
C GLY A 8 2.67 -10.10 -21.20
N LYS A 9 3.49 -10.52 -22.17
CA LYS A 9 4.89 -10.91 -21.90
C LYS A 9 5.80 -9.68 -21.91
N PHE A 10 6.54 -9.49 -20.83
CA PHE A 10 7.62 -8.51 -20.76
C PHE A 10 8.93 -9.17 -21.25
N GLU A 11 9.34 -8.89 -22.48
CA GLU A 11 10.71 -9.19 -22.89
C GLU A 11 11.59 -8.01 -22.47
N SER A 12 12.65 -8.30 -21.70
CA SER A 12 13.54 -7.25 -21.21
C SER A 12 14.28 -6.62 -22.38
N LEU A 13 14.40 -5.30 -22.33
CA LEU A 13 15.40 -4.62 -23.12
C LEU A 13 16.76 -5.02 -22.57
N GLY A 14 17.74 -5.28 -23.45
CA GLY A 14 19.10 -5.56 -23.04
C GLY A 14 19.60 -4.48 -22.06
N LYS A 15 20.53 -4.83 -21.17
CA LYS A 15 21.04 -3.92 -20.14
C LYS A 15 21.36 -2.52 -20.71
N GLY A 16 20.77 -1.48 -20.11
CA GLY A 16 20.97 -0.08 -20.50
C GLY A 16 20.24 0.37 -21.77
N LYS A 17 19.45 -0.51 -22.41
CA LYS A 17 18.62 -0.17 -23.57
C LYS A 17 17.30 0.39 -23.08
N LYS A 18 16.91 1.55 -23.63
CA LYS A 18 15.61 2.18 -23.42
C LYS A 18 14.82 2.07 -24.72
N PRO A 19 13.48 1.98 -24.66
CA PRO A 19 12.68 2.19 -25.85
C PRO A 19 13.03 3.58 -26.44
N PRO A 20 12.98 3.75 -27.76
CA PRO A 20 13.07 5.07 -28.37
C PRO A 20 12.01 5.98 -27.75
N LYS A 21 12.32 7.28 -27.61
CA LYS A 21 11.37 8.25 -27.05
C LYS A 21 10.08 8.33 -27.88
N LYS A 22 10.17 7.99 -29.16
CA LYS A 22 9.09 8.12 -30.13
C LYS A 22 8.83 6.82 -30.88
N ASP A 23 7.58 6.65 -31.31
CA ASP A 23 7.16 5.59 -32.20
C ASP A 23 7.46 5.92 -33.68
N LYS A 24 7.12 4.99 -34.58
CA LYS A 24 7.32 5.09 -36.03
C LYS A 24 6.58 6.26 -36.68
N ASN A 25 5.60 6.83 -35.97
CA ASN A 25 4.82 7.99 -36.41
C ASN A 25 5.30 9.29 -35.74
N ASN A 26 6.48 9.29 -35.10
CA ASN A 26 7.06 10.42 -34.39
C ASN A 26 6.22 10.87 -33.17
N LYS A 27 5.37 9.99 -32.63
CA LYS A 27 4.60 10.23 -31.40
C LYS A 27 5.41 9.82 -30.17
N ASP A 28 5.47 10.69 -29.16
CA ASP A 28 6.16 10.39 -27.90
C ASP A 28 5.47 9.22 -27.17
N LEU A 29 6.26 8.22 -26.79
CA LEU A 29 5.80 7.10 -25.96
C LEU A 29 5.56 7.57 -24.52
N GLN A 30 4.38 7.29 -23.99
CA GLN A 30 4.01 7.55 -22.61
C GLN A 30 4.12 6.28 -21.76
N ILE A 31 4.34 6.45 -20.45
CA ILE A 31 4.28 5.34 -19.50
C ILE A 31 2.86 4.76 -19.54
N GLY A 32 2.75 3.44 -19.66
CA GLY A 32 1.45 2.76 -19.81
C GLY A 32 0.91 2.71 -21.24
N ASP A 33 1.61 3.27 -22.24
CA ASP A 33 1.23 3.09 -23.64
C ASP A 33 1.35 1.61 -24.02
N TYR A 34 0.33 1.11 -24.71
CA TYR A 34 0.41 -0.21 -25.31
C TYR A 34 1.16 -0.07 -26.63
N VAL A 35 2.36 -0.61 -26.70
CA VAL A 35 3.24 -0.51 -27.87
C VAL A 35 3.55 -1.87 -28.47
N THR A 36 3.54 -1.97 -29.79
CA THR A 36 4.33 -3.01 -30.48
C THR A 36 5.77 -2.58 -30.53
N ILE A 37 6.68 -3.52 -30.31
CA ILE A 37 8.12 -3.32 -30.44
C ILE A 37 8.64 -4.46 -31.29
N GLY A 38 9.11 -4.16 -32.50
CA GLY A 38 10.06 -5.00 -33.20
C GLY A 38 11.45 -4.74 -32.63
N CYS A 39 12.25 -5.79 -32.47
CA CYS A 39 13.63 -5.61 -32.09
C CYS A 39 14.53 -6.72 -32.55
N THR A 40 15.83 -6.41 -32.61
CA THR A 40 16.86 -7.42 -32.89
C THR A 40 17.18 -8.15 -31.60
N VAL A 41 16.89 -9.46 -31.54
CA VAL A 41 17.22 -10.29 -30.38
C VAL A 41 18.68 -10.72 -30.47
N ASP A 42 19.46 -10.46 -29.41
CA ASP A 42 20.80 -11.00 -29.28
C ASP A 42 20.71 -12.51 -29.10
N ALA A 43 21.33 -13.26 -30.00
CA ALA A 43 21.23 -14.71 -30.03
C ALA A 43 21.89 -15.42 -28.83
N THR A 44 22.76 -14.72 -28.09
CA THR A 44 23.51 -15.28 -26.94
C THR A 44 22.73 -15.09 -25.64
N THR A 45 22.13 -13.91 -25.47
CA THR A 45 21.42 -13.52 -24.25
C THR A 45 19.91 -13.72 -24.37
N GLY A 46 19.38 -13.88 -25.58
CA GLY A 46 17.94 -13.90 -25.86
C GLY A 46 17.25 -12.56 -25.56
N GLN A 47 18.01 -11.49 -25.33
CA GLN A 47 17.48 -10.17 -24.98
C GLN A 47 17.40 -9.25 -26.20
N CYS A 48 16.50 -8.29 -26.11
CA CYS A 48 16.28 -7.28 -27.14
C CYS A 48 17.49 -6.31 -27.18
N SER A 49 18.32 -6.41 -28.22
CA SER A 49 19.64 -5.75 -28.31
C SER A 49 19.60 -4.33 -28.89
N ALA A 50 18.62 -4.05 -29.77
CA ALA A 50 18.40 -2.76 -30.39
C ALA A 50 16.92 -2.61 -30.77
N ILE A 51 16.37 -1.41 -30.53
CA ILE A 51 15.03 -1.01 -30.92
C ILE A 51 15.13 0.29 -31.69
N ASP A 52 14.73 0.29 -32.96
CA ASP A 52 14.56 1.53 -33.71
C ASP A 52 13.17 2.14 -33.44
N SER A 53 13.07 3.46 -33.48
CA SER A 53 11.79 4.16 -33.50
C SER A 53 10.83 3.64 -34.58
N THR A 54 11.34 3.22 -35.76
CA THR A 54 10.53 2.67 -36.84
C THR A 54 9.89 1.33 -36.50
N ASP A 55 10.46 0.60 -35.53
CA ASP A 55 10.00 -0.70 -35.08
C ASP A 55 9.01 -0.60 -33.91
N VAL A 56 8.74 0.61 -33.43
CA VAL A 56 7.79 0.85 -32.34
C VAL A 56 6.52 1.47 -32.89
N ALA A 57 5.36 0.95 -32.50
CA ALA A 57 4.08 1.60 -32.78
C ALA A 57 3.18 1.59 -31.56
N VAL A 58 2.63 2.76 -31.19
CA VAL A 58 1.59 2.85 -30.17
C VAL A 58 0.30 2.24 -30.72
N LEU A 59 -0.14 1.15 -30.11
CA LEU A 59 -1.41 0.49 -30.41
C LEU A 59 -2.60 1.20 -29.76
N LYS A 60 -2.41 1.66 -28.53
CA LYS A 60 -3.43 2.34 -27.74
C LYS A 60 -2.75 3.37 -26.82
N PRO A 61 -3.26 4.61 -26.71
CA PRO A 61 -2.79 5.59 -25.74
C PRO A 61 -2.90 5.07 -24.30
N ALA A 62 -1.98 5.52 -23.45
CA ALA A 62 -1.91 5.29 -22.01
C ALA A 62 -3.11 5.89 -21.26
N TYR A 63 -4.31 5.34 -21.45
CA TYR A 63 -5.34 5.45 -20.42
C TYR A 63 -5.22 4.25 -19.51
N VAL A 64 -4.60 4.46 -18.35
CA VAL A 64 -4.59 3.48 -17.27
C VAL A 64 -5.83 3.73 -16.43
N PRO A 65 -6.84 2.85 -16.48
CA PRO A 65 -8.05 3.05 -15.71
C PRO A 65 -7.74 3.08 -14.20
N PRO A 66 -8.62 3.68 -13.39
CA PRO A 66 -8.62 3.48 -11.95
C PRO A 66 -8.54 2.01 -11.54
N ALA A 67 -7.89 1.77 -10.42
CA ALA A 67 -7.69 0.46 -9.83
C ALA A 67 -8.94 0.03 -9.06
N THR A 68 -10.08 0.02 -9.74
CA THR A 68 -11.40 -0.25 -9.16
C THR A 68 -11.90 -1.62 -9.57
N ASN A 69 -12.55 -2.32 -8.64
CA ASN A 69 -13.13 -3.65 -8.83
C ASN A 69 -12.13 -4.67 -9.44
N LEU A 70 -10.93 -4.75 -8.85
CA LEU A 70 -9.84 -5.60 -9.31
C LEU A 70 -9.65 -6.84 -8.42
N TYR A 71 -9.42 -7.98 -9.08
CA TYR A 71 -9.16 -9.25 -8.43
C TYR A 71 -7.82 -9.84 -8.88
N PRO A 72 -6.68 -9.28 -8.44
CA PRO A 72 -5.37 -9.77 -8.86
C PRO A 72 -5.17 -11.23 -8.42
N LYS A 73 -4.84 -12.08 -9.38
CA LYS A 73 -4.36 -13.46 -9.20
C LYS A 73 -2.84 -13.44 -9.12
N LEU A 74 -2.30 -13.72 -7.93
CA LEU A 74 -0.87 -13.59 -7.65
C LEU A 74 -0.14 -14.91 -7.90
N LEU A 75 0.97 -14.85 -8.62
CA LEU A 75 2.00 -15.89 -8.62
C LEU A 75 3.20 -15.38 -7.83
N ILE A 76 3.33 -15.85 -6.58
CA ILE A 76 4.45 -15.53 -5.70
C ILE A 76 5.50 -16.63 -5.83
N MET A 77 6.68 -16.27 -6.33
CA MET A 77 7.78 -17.17 -6.61
C MET A 77 8.90 -16.93 -5.62
N LEU A 78 9.17 -17.92 -4.77
CA LEU A 78 10.37 -18.00 -3.96
C LEU A 78 11.50 -18.48 -4.87
N VAL A 79 12.37 -17.57 -5.28
CA VAL A 79 13.44 -17.87 -6.23
C VAL A 79 14.63 -18.41 -5.46
N ASP A 80 14.78 -19.71 -5.50
CA ASP A 80 15.93 -20.41 -4.95
C ASP A 80 16.89 -20.71 -6.10
N ALA A 81 17.99 -19.97 -6.14
CA ALA A 81 18.96 -20.02 -7.22
C ALA A 81 20.38 -19.95 -6.64
N PRO A 82 20.80 -20.95 -5.83
CA PRO A 82 22.06 -20.93 -5.11
C PRO A 82 23.27 -20.88 -6.05
N ALA A 83 23.18 -21.53 -7.22
CA ALA A 83 24.20 -21.45 -8.26
C ALA A 83 24.43 -20.02 -8.80
N CYS A 84 23.46 -19.12 -8.59
CA CYS A 84 23.55 -17.71 -8.97
C CYS A 84 23.87 -16.82 -7.76
N GLY A 85 24.08 -17.40 -6.57
CA GLY A 85 24.29 -16.64 -5.33
C GLY A 85 23.01 -16.10 -4.69
N SER A 86 21.83 -16.59 -5.11
CA SER A 86 20.52 -16.21 -4.56
C SER A 86 19.82 -17.45 -3.99
N GLY A 87 20.43 -18.10 -3.00
CA GLY A 87 19.77 -19.20 -2.27
C GLY A 87 18.71 -18.66 -1.29
N LEU A 88 17.65 -19.42 -1.05
CA LEU A 88 16.66 -19.03 -0.05
C LEU A 88 17.26 -19.05 1.37
N PRO A 89 17.12 -17.96 2.16
CA PRO A 89 17.53 -17.96 3.55
C PRO A 89 16.76 -18.99 4.38
N ALA A 90 17.39 -19.49 5.45
CA ALA A 90 16.74 -20.40 6.38
C ALA A 90 15.46 -19.77 6.98
N GLY A 91 14.37 -20.54 7.02
CA GLY A 91 13.08 -20.08 7.53
C GLY A 91 12.15 -19.44 6.48
N VAL A 92 12.67 -19.08 5.30
CA VAL A 92 11.82 -18.65 4.17
C VAL A 92 11.25 -19.88 3.49
N THR A 93 9.97 -20.13 3.69
CA THR A 93 9.23 -21.27 3.14
C THR A 93 7.98 -20.81 2.41
N VAL A 94 7.39 -21.71 1.60
CA VAL A 94 6.07 -21.48 1.00
C VAL A 94 5.05 -21.09 2.08
N ASN A 95 5.02 -21.81 3.20
CA ASN A 95 4.06 -21.56 4.27
C ASN A 95 4.26 -20.19 4.93
N SER A 96 5.48 -19.82 5.31
CA SER A 96 5.75 -18.54 5.96
C SER A 96 5.39 -17.36 5.05
N ILE A 97 5.69 -17.46 3.75
CA ILE A 97 5.37 -16.38 2.80
C ILE A 97 3.87 -16.34 2.48
N SER A 98 3.22 -17.49 2.34
CA SER A 98 1.75 -17.56 2.22
C SER A 98 1.05 -16.88 3.39
N GLN A 99 1.56 -17.04 4.61
CA GLN A 99 0.98 -16.40 5.80
C GLN A 99 1.16 -14.87 5.81
N LEU A 100 2.27 -14.35 5.27
CA LEU A 100 2.46 -12.90 5.11
C LEU A 100 1.47 -12.32 4.09
N TYR A 101 1.29 -12.99 2.95
CA TYR A 101 0.38 -12.53 1.89
C TYR A 101 -1.09 -12.70 2.26
N PHE A 102 -1.49 -13.88 2.73
CA PHE A 102 -2.91 -14.28 2.83
C PHE A 102 -3.41 -14.41 4.28
N GLY A 103 -2.54 -14.16 5.27
CA GLY A 103 -2.84 -14.30 6.69
C GLY A 103 -2.68 -15.73 7.21
N PRO A 104 -2.81 -15.94 8.54
CA PRO A 104 -2.53 -17.23 9.17
C PRO A 104 -3.37 -18.40 8.66
N ASN A 105 -4.62 -18.13 8.25
CA ASN A 105 -5.56 -19.13 7.75
C ASN A 105 -5.49 -19.32 6.23
N LEU A 106 -4.64 -18.57 5.54
CA LEU A 106 -4.49 -18.59 4.08
C LEU A 106 -5.80 -18.30 3.33
N ASP A 107 -6.70 -17.52 3.92
CA ASP A 107 -8.05 -17.22 3.39
C ASP A 107 -8.19 -15.77 2.89
N GLY A 108 -7.11 -14.99 2.94
CA GLY A 108 -7.11 -13.57 2.54
C GLY A 108 -7.66 -12.62 3.59
N LYS A 109 -8.16 -13.12 4.74
CA LYS A 109 -8.72 -12.30 5.83
C LYS A 109 -7.65 -11.82 6.83
N GLY A 110 -6.39 -11.93 6.45
CA GLY A 110 -5.25 -11.35 7.16
C GLY A 110 -4.10 -11.09 6.19
N GLY A 111 -2.93 -10.75 6.75
CA GLY A 111 -1.75 -10.46 5.94
C GLY A 111 -1.93 -9.24 5.01
N TRP A 112 -1.16 -9.23 3.93
CA TRP A 112 -1.13 -8.11 2.98
C TRP A 112 -2.36 -8.04 2.07
N ALA A 113 -3.00 -9.18 1.77
CA ALA A 113 -4.24 -9.23 0.99
C ALA A 113 -5.36 -8.43 1.68
N PHE A 114 -5.64 -8.75 2.95
CA PHE A 114 -6.62 -8.02 3.76
C PHE A 114 -6.26 -6.54 3.88
N ARG A 115 -4.97 -6.24 4.00
CA ARG A 115 -4.51 -4.87 4.14
C ARG A 115 -4.77 -4.05 2.88
N MET A 116 -4.48 -4.61 1.71
CA MET A 116 -4.77 -3.98 0.42
C MET A 116 -6.27 -3.77 0.25
N GLU A 117 -7.08 -4.79 0.55
CA GLU A 117 -8.54 -4.70 0.50
C GLU A 117 -9.07 -3.55 1.36
N ASN A 118 -8.61 -3.44 2.61
CA ASN A 118 -9.02 -2.37 3.51
C ASN A 118 -8.54 -0.98 3.06
N CYS A 119 -7.29 -0.85 2.60
CA CYS A 119 -6.77 0.44 2.11
C CYS A 119 -7.46 0.90 0.82
N SER A 120 -8.03 -0.04 0.06
CA SER A 120 -8.75 0.20 -1.18
C SER A 120 -10.27 0.17 -1.02
N TYR A 121 -10.80 0.00 0.20
CA TYR A 121 -12.23 -0.12 0.47
C TYR A 121 -12.93 -1.23 -0.32
N GLY A 122 -12.21 -2.32 -0.60
CA GLY A 122 -12.70 -3.45 -1.40
C GLY A 122 -12.47 -3.30 -2.90
N GLU A 123 -11.90 -2.19 -3.37
CA GLU A 123 -11.64 -1.98 -4.80
C GLU A 123 -10.53 -2.90 -5.34
N VAL A 124 -9.61 -3.36 -4.50
CA VAL A 124 -8.60 -4.37 -4.85
C VAL A 124 -8.63 -5.52 -3.86
N GLN A 125 -9.05 -6.69 -4.33
CA GLN A 125 -9.18 -7.91 -3.54
C GLN A 125 -8.35 -9.03 -4.15
N VAL A 126 -7.33 -9.51 -3.45
CA VAL A 126 -6.53 -10.63 -3.96
C VAL A 126 -7.41 -11.87 -4.13
N ASP A 127 -7.39 -12.48 -5.32
CA ASP A 127 -8.10 -13.74 -5.59
C ASP A 127 -7.28 -14.90 -5.01
N VAL A 128 -7.38 -15.09 -3.69
CA VAL A 128 -6.59 -16.07 -2.94
C VAL A 128 -6.77 -17.50 -3.45
N PRO A 129 -7.99 -18.00 -3.76
CA PRO A 129 -8.17 -19.36 -4.29
C PRO A 129 -7.44 -19.61 -5.62
N ASN A 130 -7.26 -18.56 -6.44
CA ASN A 130 -6.55 -18.64 -7.72
C ASN A 130 -5.12 -18.05 -7.66
N SER A 131 -4.63 -17.74 -6.47
CA SER A 131 -3.26 -17.31 -6.23
C SER A 131 -2.39 -18.46 -5.75
N LYS A 132 -1.07 -18.36 -5.95
CA LYS A 132 -0.14 -19.43 -5.61
C LYS A 132 1.19 -18.90 -5.11
N VAL A 133 1.68 -19.50 -4.03
CA VAL A 133 3.08 -19.37 -3.59
C VAL A 133 3.82 -20.65 -3.94
N MET A 134 4.99 -20.55 -4.56
CA MET A 134 5.80 -21.71 -4.93
C MET A 134 7.29 -21.41 -4.91
N VAL A 135 8.12 -22.44 -4.75
CA VAL A 135 9.56 -22.36 -4.98
C VAL A 135 9.85 -22.62 -6.44
N VAL A 136 10.76 -21.84 -7.03
CA VAL A 136 11.27 -22.03 -8.38
C VAL A 136 12.79 -22.09 -8.37
N GLN A 137 13.35 -22.94 -9.25
CA GLN A 137 14.78 -23.18 -9.40
C GLN A 137 15.20 -22.83 -10.83
N PRO A 138 15.26 -21.54 -11.17
CA PRO A 138 15.65 -21.10 -12.51
C PRO A 138 17.13 -21.36 -12.81
N ALA A 139 17.45 -21.57 -14.08
CA ALA A 139 18.84 -21.63 -14.53
C ALA A 139 19.49 -20.24 -14.46
N CYS A 140 20.76 -20.16 -14.03
CA CYS A 140 21.54 -18.91 -13.87
C CYS A 140 21.90 -18.24 -15.21
N THR A 141 20.88 -17.83 -15.93
CA THR A 141 20.99 -17.17 -17.23
C THR A 141 21.16 -15.66 -17.10
N TRP A 142 21.01 -15.10 -15.90
CA TRP A 142 21.19 -13.68 -15.62
C TRP A 142 22.43 -13.42 -14.74
N PRO A 143 23.18 -12.32 -14.96
CA PRO A 143 24.30 -11.96 -14.10
C PRO A 143 23.77 -11.40 -12.77
N THR A 144 23.99 -12.08 -11.65
CA THR A 144 23.43 -11.64 -10.35
C THR A 144 24.04 -10.36 -9.83
N THR A 145 25.27 -10.04 -10.24
CA THR A 145 25.93 -8.75 -9.97
C THR A 145 25.36 -7.58 -10.77
N SER A 146 24.54 -7.84 -11.80
CA SER A 146 24.01 -6.78 -12.66
C SER A 146 22.80 -6.05 -12.08
N CYS A 147 22.20 -6.59 -11.01
CA CYS A 147 20.98 -6.07 -10.40
C CYS A 147 19.87 -5.80 -11.41
N ASP A 148 19.74 -6.69 -12.41
CA ASP A 148 18.71 -6.66 -13.44
C ASP A 148 17.44 -7.38 -12.93
N PRO A 149 16.46 -6.66 -12.36
CA PRO A 149 15.24 -7.28 -11.86
C PRO A 149 14.46 -7.98 -12.98
N TYR A 150 14.47 -7.46 -14.20
CA TYR A 150 13.72 -8.04 -15.30
C TYR A 150 14.31 -9.39 -15.73
N GLY A 151 15.64 -9.49 -15.83
CA GLY A 151 16.32 -10.76 -16.09
C GLY A 151 16.00 -11.81 -15.02
N MET A 152 16.05 -11.41 -13.75
CA MET A 152 15.69 -12.26 -12.60
C MET A 152 14.23 -12.73 -12.67
N GLY A 153 13.29 -11.81 -12.87
CA GLY A 153 11.86 -12.10 -12.96
C GLY A 153 11.53 -13.00 -14.15
N ASN A 154 12.12 -12.76 -15.31
CA ASN A 154 11.91 -13.57 -16.51
C ASN A 154 12.39 -15.01 -16.34
N ALA A 155 13.54 -15.21 -15.69
CA ALA A 155 14.04 -16.55 -15.42
C ALA A 155 13.16 -17.28 -14.39
N ALA A 156 12.73 -16.59 -13.32
CA ALA A 156 11.78 -17.12 -12.34
C ALA A 156 10.44 -17.51 -13.00
N ASN A 157 9.89 -16.63 -13.84
CA ASN A 157 8.68 -16.87 -14.61
C ASN A 157 8.82 -18.07 -15.54
N ALA A 158 9.94 -18.21 -16.25
CA ALA A 158 10.20 -19.36 -17.11
C ALA A 158 10.25 -20.68 -16.32
N ALA A 159 10.91 -20.68 -15.16
CA ALA A 159 10.96 -21.85 -14.28
C ALA A 159 9.59 -22.19 -13.70
N ALA A 160 8.81 -21.19 -13.26
CA ALA A 160 7.43 -21.40 -12.81
C ALA A 160 6.57 -21.99 -13.94
N LYS A 161 6.68 -21.42 -15.15
CA LYS A 161 5.94 -21.86 -16.33
C LYS A 161 6.27 -23.32 -16.70
N ALA A 162 7.53 -23.73 -16.61
CA ALA A 162 7.94 -25.11 -16.85
C ALA A 162 7.29 -26.11 -15.87
N VAL A 163 7.05 -25.68 -14.62
CA VAL A 163 6.39 -26.50 -13.59
C VAL A 163 4.87 -26.50 -13.73
N LEU A 164 4.27 -25.34 -13.98
CA LEU A 164 2.81 -25.16 -14.01
C LEU A 164 2.19 -25.53 -15.36
N GLY A 165 2.98 -25.48 -16.43
CA GLY A 165 2.50 -25.51 -17.81
C GLY A 165 1.88 -24.18 -18.24
N ASP A 166 1.84 -23.97 -19.56
CA ASP A 166 1.35 -22.74 -20.18
C ASP A 166 -0.08 -22.38 -19.78
N ALA A 167 -0.98 -23.36 -19.71
CA ALA A 167 -2.40 -23.10 -19.46
C ALA A 167 -2.62 -22.47 -18.08
N LEU A 168 -2.04 -23.05 -17.03
CA LEU A 168 -2.17 -22.54 -15.66
C LEU A 168 -1.32 -21.28 -15.43
N PHE A 169 -0.09 -21.24 -15.94
CA PHE A 169 0.76 -20.06 -15.77
C PHE A 169 0.10 -18.78 -16.30
N ASN A 170 -0.59 -18.87 -17.44
CA ASN A 170 -1.26 -17.73 -18.06
C ASN A 170 -2.56 -17.28 -17.36
N THR A 171 -3.01 -17.95 -16.29
CA THR A 171 -4.18 -17.48 -15.52
C THR A 171 -3.81 -16.46 -14.45
N PHE A 172 -2.54 -16.39 -14.05
CA PHE A 172 -2.04 -15.39 -13.12
C PHE A 172 -1.92 -14.03 -13.80
N THR A 173 -2.13 -12.98 -13.01
CA THR A 173 -2.07 -11.59 -13.49
C THR A 173 -0.86 -10.87 -12.91
N HIS A 174 -0.50 -11.12 -11.66
CA HIS A 174 0.58 -10.40 -10.99
C HIS A 174 1.67 -11.38 -10.54
N PHE A 175 2.93 -11.02 -10.77
CA PHE A 175 4.07 -11.90 -10.55
C PHE A 175 5.00 -11.29 -9.51
N HIS A 176 5.14 -11.96 -8.38
CA HIS A 176 5.95 -11.47 -7.26
C HIS A 176 7.17 -12.36 -7.12
N SER A 177 8.34 -11.84 -7.47
CA SER A 177 9.59 -12.58 -7.34
C SER A 177 10.25 -12.25 -6.00
N VAL A 178 10.30 -13.22 -5.09
CA VAL A 178 10.86 -13.08 -3.75
C VAL A 178 12.20 -13.81 -3.72
N MET A 179 13.30 -13.07 -3.59
CA MET A 179 14.64 -13.61 -3.83
C MET A 179 15.73 -12.92 -3.00
N ALA A 180 16.83 -13.60 -2.75
CA ALA A 180 17.99 -13.03 -2.09
C ALA A 180 18.90 -12.34 -3.12
N VAL A 181 18.68 -11.04 -3.38
CA VAL A 181 19.54 -10.31 -4.33
C VAL A 181 20.84 -9.84 -3.69
N PRO A 182 21.97 -9.79 -4.43
CA PRO A 182 23.24 -9.32 -3.89
C PRO A 182 23.15 -7.95 -3.23
N SER A 183 23.94 -7.74 -2.16
CA SER A 183 23.92 -6.50 -1.38
C SER A 183 24.20 -5.23 -2.20
N VAL A 184 24.90 -5.37 -3.33
CA VAL A 184 25.19 -4.27 -4.27
C VAL A 184 23.94 -3.71 -4.96
N CYS A 185 22.81 -4.42 -4.93
CA CYS A 185 21.57 -3.97 -5.57
C CYS A 185 20.84 -2.88 -4.76
N SER A 186 21.12 -2.75 -3.47
CA SER A 186 20.70 -1.61 -2.60
C SER A 186 19.20 -1.26 -2.58
N TRP A 187 18.32 -2.08 -3.14
CA TRP A 187 16.86 -1.92 -3.07
C TRP A 187 16.22 -3.02 -2.20
N ALA A 188 15.15 -2.66 -1.50
CA ALA A 188 14.34 -3.58 -0.69
C ALA A 188 13.20 -4.20 -1.51
N GLY A 189 12.66 -3.41 -2.44
CA GLY A 189 11.64 -3.78 -3.40
C GLY A 189 11.82 -2.99 -4.70
N LEU A 190 11.27 -3.53 -5.78
CA LEU A 190 11.07 -2.85 -7.06
C LEU A 190 9.76 -3.34 -7.67
N ALA A 191 9.16 -2.52 -8.53
CA ALA A 191 7.97 -2.87 -9.26
C ALA A 191 7.95 -2.29 -10.66
N THR A 192 7.17 -2.92 -11.54
CA THR A 192 6.73 -2.27 -12.76
C THR A 192 5.78 -1.14 -12.42
N LEU A 193 6.03 0.04 -12.98
CA LEU A 193 5.07 1.13 -12.92
C LEU A 193 4.01 0.92 -14.00
N GLY A 194 2.79 0.63 -13.55
CA GLY A 194 1.71 0.21 -14.43
C GLY A 194 1.70 -1.27 -14.75
N GLY A 195 0.61 -1.70 -15.38
CA GLY A 195 0.23 -3.11 -15.50
C GLY A 195 -1.27 -3.32 -15.30
N GLY A 196 -1.84 -2.54 -14.36
CA GLY A 196 -3.28 -2.42 -14.15
C GLY A 196 -3.95 -3.76 -13.92
N SER A 197 -5.17 -3.91 -14.44
CA SER A 197 -5.91 -5.18 -14.42
C SER A 197 -5.26 -6.28 -15.27
N SER A 198 -4.41 -5.92 -16.24
CA SER A 198 -3.75 -6.84 -17.17
C SER A 198 -2.46 -7.45 -16.65
N GLY A 199 -1.98 -6.99 -15.48
CA GLY A 199 -0.90 -7.64 -14.76
C GLY A 199 0.34 -6.78 -14.54
N GLY A 200 1.07 -7.06 -13.47
CA GLY A 200 2.29 -6.36 -13.08
C GLY A 200 3.32 -7.30 -12.46
N GLN A 201 4.54 -6.79 -12.28
CA GLN A 201 5.61 -7.54 -11.64
C GLN A 201 6.20 -6.73 -10.50
N LEU A 202 6.63 -7.44 -9.47
CA LEU A 202 7.44 -6.89 -8.41
C LEU A 202 8.53 -7.86 -7.97
N TRP A 203 9.58 -7.29 -7.40
CA TRP A 203 10.77 -7.99 -6.93
C TRP A 203 11.02 -7.60 -5.49
N LEU A 204 11.04 -8.58 -4.58
CA LEU A 204 11.23 -8.37 -3.15
C LEU A 204 12.54 -9.01 -2.71
N ASN A 205 13.33 -8.22 -1.98
CA ASN A 205 14.66 -8.62 -1.55
C ASN A 205 14.63 -9.30 -0.18
N LEU A 206 15.05 -10.56 -0.13
CA LEU A 206 15.18 -11.34 1.10
C LEU A 206 16.44 -10.98 1.91
N ASN A 207 17.48 -10.39 1.31
CA ASN A 207 18.68 -9.99 2.06
C ASN A 207 18.44 -8.74 2.90
N THR A 208 17.40 -7.96 2.59
CA THR A 208 16.90 -6.85 3.41
C THR A 208 15.62 -7.26 4.13
N TYR A 209 15.52 -8.52 4.59
CA TYR A 209 14.26 -9.11 5.07
C TYR A 209 13.52 -8.20 6.04
N ALA A 210 14.21 -7.65 7.05
CA ALA A 210 13.59 -6.77 8.03
C ALA A 210 13.00 -5.50 7.38
N GLN A 211 13.72 -4.86 6.47
CA GLN A 211 13.21 -3.69 5.75
C GLN A 211 12.06 -4.04 4.81
N THR A 212 12.15 -5.18 4.11
CA THR A 212 11.18 -5.57 3.07
C THR A 212 9.90 -6.16 3.67
N PHE A 213 10.01 -7.00 4.69
CA PHE A 213 8.91 -7.81 5.22
C PHE A 213 8.46 -7.38 6.62
N ASP A 214 9.30 -6.67 7.40
CA ASP A 214 8.82 -6.06 8.65
C ASP A 214 8.05 -4.77 8.34
N ALA A 215 7.77 -3.95 9.36
CA ALA A 215 6.99 -2.72 9.21
C ALA A 215 5.59 -2.95 8.59
N TRP A 216 4.99 -4.11 8.90
CA TRP A 216 3.62 -4.45 8.52
C TRP A 216 3.39 -4.55 7.00
N GLY A 217 4.43 -4.86 6.22
CA GLY A 217 4.32 -5.07 4.77
C GLY A 217 4.41 -3.80 3.92
N GLN A 218 5.05 -2.75 4.43
CA GLN A 218 5.21 -1.46 3.74
C GLN A 218 5.74 -1.61 2.30
N VAL A 219 6.91 -2.23 2.11
CA VAL A 219 7.51 -2.42 0.78
C VAL A 219 6.61 -3.24 -0.15
N PRO A 220 6.16 -4.46 0.17
CA PRO A 220 5.30 -5.24 -0.71
C PRO A 220 4.03 -4.54 -1.15
N LEU A 221 3.40 -3.77 -0.26
CA LEU A 221 2.18 -3.03 -0.59
C LEU A 221 2.49 -1.82 -1.48
N GLN A 222 3.57 -1.10 -1.20
CA GLN A 222 4.09 -0.04 -2.06
C GLN A 222 4.37 -0.55 -3.48
N GLU A 223 5.13 -1.65 -3.59
CA GLU A 223 5.46 -2.28 -4.86
C GLU A 223 4.21 -2.77 -5.60
N MET A 224 3.23 -3.31 -4.88
CA MET A 224 1.98 -3.75 -5.50
C MET A 224 1.17 -2.59 -6.06
N VAL A 225 1.10 -1.44 -5.38
CA VAL A 225 0.35 -0.28 -5.93
C VAL A 225 1.09 0.47 -7.03
N HIS A 226 2.41 0.33 -7.15
CA HIS A 226 3.13 0.80 -8.34
C HIS A 226 2.59 0.14 -9.62
N ASN A 227 2.09 -1.10 -9.58
CA ASN A 227 1.44 -1.76 -10.73
C ASN A 227 0.14 -1.04 -11.16
N PHE A 228 -0.40 -0.14 -10.34
CA PHE A 228 -1.54 0.73 -10.63
C PHE A 228 -1.15 2.19 -10.90
N VAL A 229 0.12 2.45 -11.20
CA VAL A 229 0.64 3.76 -11.62
C VAL A 229 0.59 4.80 -10.50
N ILE A 230 0.89 4.36 -9.29
CA ILE A 230 1.13 5.26 -8.17
C ILE A 230 2.62 5.46 -8.00
N TYR A 231 2.99 6.65 -7.58
CA TYR A 231 4.37 7.08 -7.40
C TYR A 231 4.68 7.26 -5.92
N HIS A 232 5.95 7.48 -5.60
CA HIS A 232 6.36 7.66 -4.22
C HIS A 232 5.74 8.92 -3.60
N GLY A 233 5.56 8.88 -2.28
CA GLY A 233 5.15 10.02 -1.47
C GLY A 233 6.35 10.89 -1.12
N PHE A 234 6.15 12.20 -1.13
CA PHE A 234 7.17 13.21 -0.89
C PHE A 234 6.92 13.98 0.41
N LYS A 235 7.96 14.59 0.96
CA LYS A 235 7.81 15.65 1.98
C LYS A 235 8.89 16.69 1.78
N GLY A 236 8.49 17.96 1.71
CA GLY A 236 9.40 19.06 1.39
C GLY A 236 10.13 18.86 0.06
N GLY A 237 9.47 18.22 -0.92
CA GLY A 237 10.05 17.90 -2.23
C GLY A 237 11.04 16.74 -2.26
N ALA A 238 11.32 16.10 -1.12
CA ALA A 238 12.18 14.93 -1.03
C ALA A 238 11.37 13.63 -1.11
N GLU A 239 11.77 12.74 -2.01
CA GLU A 239 11.17 11.43 -2.24
C GLU A 239 11.31 10.53 -1.00
N TYR A 240 10.31 9.66 -0.78
CA TYR A 240 10.20 8.77 0.37
C TYR A 240 10.04 9.43 1.75
N GLN A 241 10.07 10.76 1.84
CA GLN A 241 9.99 11.44 3.14
C GLN A 241 8.55 11.59 3.67
N ASP A 242 7.55 11.11 2.93
CA ASP A 242 6.18 11.00 3.44
C ASP A 242 6.04 9.80 4.39
N VAL A 243 6.06 10.09 5.69
CA VAL A 243 5.88 9.08 6.75
C VAL A 243 4.41 8.79 7.08
N SER A 244 3.46 9.39 6.36
CA SER A 244 2.01 9.22 6.57
C SER A 244 1.37 8.16 5.64
N THR A 245 2.14 7.59 4.73
CA THR A 245 1.69 6.60 3.73
C THR A 245 2.83 5.62 3.43
N PHE A 246 2.49 4.37 3.07
CA PHE A 246 3.48 3.42 2.57
C PHE A 246 4.04 3.77 1.19
N MET A 247 3.51 4.78 0.50
CA MET A 247 4.14 5.34 -0.70
C MET A 247 5.38 6.18 -0.40
N GLY A 248 5.50 6.71 0.82
CA GLY A 248 6.78 7.20 1.32
C GLY A 248 7.43 6.17 2.24
N SER A 249 8.04 6.60 3.34
CA SER A 249 8.62 5.70 4.35
C SER A 249 7.66 5.38 5.50
N GLY A 250 6.39 5.77 5.39
CA GLY A 250 5.35 5.49 6.37
C GLY A 250 4.86 4.05 6.29
N THR A 251 4.04 3.64 7.24
CA THR A 251 3.45 2.28 7.26
C THR A 251 1.94 2.32 7.26
N ALA A 252 1.32 3.42 6.86
CA ALA A 252 -0.14 3.58 6.80
C ALA A 252 -0.64 3.43 5.34
N CYS A 253 -1.94 3.33 5.12
CA CYS A 253 -2.53 3.28 3.77
C CYS A 253 -2.12 4.49 2.91
N PRO A 254 -2.31 4.43 1.57
CA PRO A 254 -2.03 5.54 0.68
C PRO A 254 -2.71 6.82 1.17
N SER A 255 -2.10 7.98 0.94
CA SER A 255 -2.74 9.27 1.23
C SER A 255 -3.97 9.48 0.33
N THR A 256 -4.95 10.29 0.73
CA THR A 256 -6.14 10.59 -0.09
C THR A 256 -5.85 11.10 -1.50
N PRO A 257 -4.80 11.92 -1.78
CA PRO A 257 -4.42 12.15 -3.18
C PRO A 257 -4.01 10.86 -3.89
N GLU A 258 -3.16 10.00 -3.31
CA GLU A 258 -2.84 8.69 -3.92
C GLU A 258 -4.08 7.82 -4.12
N GLN A 259 -4.98 7.74 -3.13
CA GLN A 259 -6.22 6.98 -3.21
C GLN A 259 -7.15 7.53 -4.29
N ARG A 260 -7.26 8.85 -4.46
CA ARG A 260 -8.03 9.46 -5.56
C ARG A 260 -7.38 9.15 -6.91
N TRP A 261 -6.05 9.17 -6.99
CA TRP A 261 -5.33 8.66 -8.16
C TRP A 261 -5.49 7.16 -8.37
N LEU A 262 -6.00 6.41 -7.40
CA LEU A 262 -6.38 5.01 -7.61
C LEU A 262 -7.86 4.83 -7.93
N GLY A 263 -8.68 5.86 -7.67
CA GLY A 263 -10.15 5.79 -7.73
C GLY A 263 -10.78 5.22 -6.45
N TRP A 264 -10.01 5.11 -5.37
CA TRP A 264 -10.46 4.56 -4.07
C TRP A 264 -11.06 5.63 -3.15
N ALA A 265 -10.79 6.92 -3.42
CA ALA A 265 -11.30 8.02 -2.60
C ALA A 265 -12.04 9.06 -3.43
N SER A 266 -13.11 9.60 -2.86
CA SER A 266 -13.85 10.75 -3.37
C SER A 266 -13.88 11.86 -2.31
N PRO A 267 -13.86 13.13 -2.70
CA PRO A 267 -14.03 14.21 -1.76
C PRO A 267 -15.48 14.27 -1.28
N VAL A 268 -15.69 15.00 -0.17
CA VAL A 268 -17.01 15.26 0.41
C VAL A 268 -17.82 16.16 -0.50
N MET A 269 -19.14 15.97 -0.53
CA MET A 269 -20.06 16.79 -1.29
C MET A 269 -19.82 18.29 -1.03
N GLY A 270 -19.67 19.06 -2.11
CA GLY A 270 -19.34 20.49 -2.05
C GLY A 270 -17.86 20.80 -1.85
N GLY A 271 -17.03 19.83 -1.43
CA GLY A 271 -15.58 19.94 -1.23
C GLY A 271 -14.73 19.40 -2.39
N GLU A 272 -15.32 19.26 -3.59
CA GLU A 272 -14.73 18.58 -4.76
C GLU A 272 -13.51 19.30 -5.37
N GLY A 273 -13.38 20.60 -5.12
CA GLY A 273 -12.38 21.46 -5.73
C GLY A 273 -12.65 22.94 -5.43
N LEU A 274 -12.66 23.27 -4.14
CA LEU A 274 -12.91 24.64 -3.67
C LEU A 274 -11.88 25.59 -4.29
N ASP A 275 -12.33 26.66 -4.94
CA ASP A 275 -11.48 27.58 -5.69
C ASP A 275 -11.78 29.05 -5.35
N SER A 276 -11.22 29.99 -6.12
CA SER A 276 -11.44 31.43 -5.92
C SER A 276 -12.91 31.86 -5.98
N THR A 277 -13.75 31.09 -6.66
CA THR A 277 -15.18 31.36 -6.85
C THR A 277 -15.96 30.88 -5.63
N THR A 278 -15.66 29.67 -5.16
CA THR A 278 -16.34 29.09 -3.99
C THR A 278 -15.76 29.55 -2.66
N LEU A 279 -14.55 30.11 -2.65
CA LEU A 279 -13.89 30.71 -1.48
C LEU A 279 -13.63 32.20 -1.73
N PRO A 280 -14.65 33.06 -1.58
CA PRO A 280 -14.45 34.50 -1.62
C PRO A 280 -13.52 34.92 -0.46
N PRO A 281 -12.69 35.96 -0.65
CA PRO A 281 -11.87 36.47 0.44
C PRO A 281 -12.68 36.90 1.66
N ALA A 282 -12.09 36.77 2.84
CA ALA A 282 -12.66 37.12 4.15
C ALA A 282 -13.98 36.39 4.50
N THR A 283 -14.36 35.38 3.72
CA THR A 283 -15.59 34.60 3.92
C THR A 283 -15.23 33.18 4.32
N THR A 284 -15.82 32.72 5.43
CA THR A 284 -15.67 31.32 5.86
C THR A 284 -16.71 30.44 5.18
N VAL A 285 -16.28 29.31 4.63
CA VAL A 285 -17.12 28.32 3.95
C VAL A 285 -16.97 26.96 4.62
N GLY A 286 -18.10 26.27 4.82
CA GLY A 286 -18.23 24.99 5.53
C GLY A 286 -19.56 24.95 6.30
N PRO A 287 -19.81 23.91 7.13
CA PRO A 287 -18.92 22.80 7.43
C PRO A 287 -18.81 21.78 6.29
N TYR A 288 -17.61 21.22 6.14
CA TYR A 288 -17.36 19.98 5.40
C TYR A 288 -17.03 18.88 6.40
N THR A 289 -18.02 18.03 6.73
CA THR A 289 -17.80 16.93 7.68
C THR A 289 -17.23 15.73 6.94
N ILE A 290 -15.96 15.41 7.20
CA ILE A 290 -15.27 14.27 6.61
C ILE A 290 -15.10 13.16 7.66
N PRO A 291 -15.28 11.88 7.28
CA PRO A 291 -14.87 10.76 8.09
C PRO A 291 -13.35 10.57 8.07
N ALA A 292 -12.84 9.82 9.05
CA ALA A 292 -11.48 9.30 9.01
C ALA A 292 -11.32 8.31 7.85
N THR A 293 -10.13 8.26 7.25
CA THR A 293 -9.84 7.42 6.07
C THR A 293 -10.13 5.95 6.30
N TRP A 294 -9.99 5.40 7.50
CA TRP A 294 -10.29 3.98 7.75
C TRP A 294 -11.79 3.64 7.66
N VAL A 295 -12.69 4.64 7.70
CA VAL A 295 -14.15 4.45 7.70
C VAL A 295 -14.68 4.17 6.30
N THR A 296 -14.27 4.98 5.32
CA THR A 296 -14.72 4.90 3.94
C THR A 296 -13.80 5.72 3.02
N GLY A 297 -13.78 5.35 1.74
CA GLY A 297 -13.19 6.14 0.66
C GLY A 297 -14.10 7.28 0.19
N LEU A 298 -15.40 7.15 0.41
CA LEU A 298 -16.38 8.11 -0.09
C LEU A 298 -16.49 9.32 0.83
N GLY A 299 -16.30 10.51 0.27
CA GLY A 299 -16.46 11.75 1.02
C GLY A 299 -15.39 12.00 2.08
N ASN A 300 -14.23 11.34 1.99
CA ASN A 300 -13.25 11.27 3.08
C ASN A 300 -12.21 12.41 3.09
N HIS A 301 -12.30 13.34 2.13
CA HIS A 301 -11.41 14.49 2.06
C HIS A 301 -12.11 15.75 1.53
N VAL A 302 -11.47 16.89 1.73
CA VAL A 302 -11.76 18.13 1.00
C VAL A 302 -10.59 18.41 0.06
N ARG A 303 -10.89 18.88 -1.16
CA ARG A 303 -9.89 19.33 -2.12
C ARG A 303 -10.02 20.84 -2.35
N VAL A 304 -8.90 21.55 -2.31
CA VAL A 304 -8.84 23.00 -2.56
C VAL A 304 -7.91 23.29 -3.74
N ARG A 305 -8.44 23.97 -4.75
CA ARG A 305 -7.73 24.48 -5.93
C ARG A 305 -7.28 25.90 -5.68
N THR A 306 -5.99 26.12 -5.52
CA THR A 306 -5.43 27.40 -5.09
C THR A 306 -5.24 28.37 -6.27
N ASN A 307 -6.22 28.44 -7.19
CA ASN A 307 -6.18 29.19 -8.44
C ASN A 307 -6.05 30.72 -8.30
N TRP A 308 -6.20 31.24 -7.08
CA TRP A 308 -5.92 32.63 -6.74
C TRP A 308 -4.44 32.91 -6.46
N SER A 309 -3.62 31.88 -6.29
CA SER A 309 -2.18 32.04 -6.14
C SER A 309 -1.58 32.42 -7.49
N SER A 310 -0.64 33.38 -7.49
CA SER A 310 0.01 33.85 -8.73
C SER A 310 0.83 32.77 -9.44
N TRP A 311 1.09 31.66 -8.77
CA TRP A 311 1.90 30.54 -9.23
C TRP A 311 1.08 29.29 -9.56
N TYR A 312 -0.26 29.32 -9.45
CA TYR A 312 -1.11 28.16 -9.69
C TYR A 312 -0.95 27.54 -11.09
N ASN A 313 -0.81 28.37 -12.12
CA ASN A 313 -0.66 27.89 -13.49
C ASN A 313 0.79 27.52 -13.86
N LYS A 314 1.71 27.50 -12.90
CA LYS A 314 3.10 27.09 -13.13
C LYS A 314 3.26 25.60 -12.85
N THR A 315 3.74 24.86 -13.84
CA THR A 315 3.88 23.40 -13.82
C THR A 315 4.60 22.84 -12.58
N ASP A 316 5.58 23.55 -12.02
CA ASP A 316 6.35 23.06 -10.87
C ASP A 316 5.95 23.65 -9.53
N TYR A 317 5.03 24.62 -9.50
CA TYR A 317 4.66 25.33 -8.28
C TYR A 317 3.17 25.27 -7.99
N GLY A 318 2.32 25.18 -9.02
CA GLY A 318 0.89 25.11 -8.86
C GLY A 318 0.45 23.85 -8.11
N MET A 319 -0.23 24.04 -6.98
CA MET A 319 -0.64 22.94 -6.10
C MET A 319 -2.13 22.99 -5.77
N ASN A 320 -2.74 21.80 -5.75
CA ASN A 320 -4.00 21.56 -5.07
C ASN A 320 -3.71 20.99 -3.68
N LEU A 321 -4.60 21.28 -2.73
CA LEU A 321 -4.49 20.80 -1.35
C LEU A 321 -5.55 19.74 -1.06
N TYR A 322 -5.16 18.68 -0.37
CA TYR A 322 -6.01 17.60 0.09
C TYR A 322 -6.02 17.57 1.61
N PHE A 323 -7.21 17.55 2.22
CA PHE A 323 -7.40 17.54 3.66
C PHE A 323 -8.10 16.26 4.07
N GLU A 324 -7.43 15.40 4.83
CA GLU A 324 -7.93 14.09 5.25
C GLU A 324 -7.83 13.93 6.77
N LEU A 325 -8.77 13.20 7.39
CA LEU A 325 -8.63 12.80 8.79
C LEU A 325 -7.98 11.42 8.86
N ARG A 326 -6.80 11.32 9.50
CA ARG A 326 -6.11 10.05 9.72
C ARG A 326 -6.21 9.61 11.17
N GLN A 327 -6.41 8.31 11.41
CA GLN A 327 -6.47 7.72 12.74
C GLN A 327 -5.78 6.35 12.74
N SER A 328 -5.17 5.99 13.86
CA SER A 328 -4.47 4.72 14.07
C SER A 328 -5.44 3.53 14.25
N VAL A 329 -6.23 3.22 13.22
CA VAL A 329 -7.27 2.18 13.23
C VAL A 329 -7.15 1.31 11.97
N ASN A 330 -7.44 0.01 12.09
CA ASN A 330 -7.40 -0.97 10.98
C ASN A 330 -6.07 -0.94 10.21
N SER A 331 -6.10 -0.76 8.88
CA SER A 331 -4.90 -0.73 8.02
C SER A 331 -4.03 0.52 8.18
N ASP A 332 -4.52 1.52 8.92
CA ASP A 332 -3.77 2.69 9.39
C ASP A 332 -3.28 2.51 10.85
N SER A 333 -3.43 1.33 11.46
CA SER A 333 -3.09 1.09 12.89
C SER A 333 -1.64 1.35 13.29
N SER A 334 -0.72 1.47 12.33
CA SER A 334 0.69 1.79 12.56
C SER A 334 1.06 3.22 12.12
N ILE A 335 0.08 4.07 11.80
CA ILE A 335 0.35 5.47 11.49
C ILE A 335 1.00 6.18 12.69
N ASP A 336 2.04 6.97 12.43
CA ASP A 336 2.76 7.68 13.48
C ASP A 336 1.82 8.63 14.26
N ILE A 337 2.02 8.73 15.57
CA ILE A 337 1.21 9.56 16.48
C ILE A 337 1.24 11.04 16.11
N ALA A 338 2.26 11.49 15.38
CA ALA A 338 2.34 12.82 14.80
C ALA A 338 1.22 13.09 13.77
N TYR A 339 0.60 12.05 13.20
CA TYR A 339 -0.47 12.14 12.19
C TYR A 339 -1.79 11.50 12.65
N SER A 340 -1.75 10.58 13.61
CA SER A 340 -2.95 9.97 14.18
C SER A 340 -3.86 10.98 14.89
N ASN A 341 -5.17 10.89 14.64
CA ASN A 341 -6.21 11.80 15.13
C ASN A 341 -6.01 13.25 14.70
N LYS A 342 -5.45 13.47 13.51
CA LYS A 342 -5.19 14.79 12.94
C LYS A 342 -5.67 14.87 11.51
N ILE A 343 -5.86 16.12 11.07
CA ILE A 343 -6.09 16.44 9.69
C ILE A 343 -4.73 16.45 9.02
N VAL A 344 -4.44 15.44 8.21
CA VAL A 344 -3.21 15.39 7.40
C VAL A 344 -3.49 16.15 6.10
N VAL A 345 -2.54 16.99 5.72
CA VAL A 345 -2.67 17.83 4.53
C VAL A 345 -1.55 17.51 3.56
N HIS A 346 -1.94 17.16 2.34
CA HIS A 346 -1.03 16.94 1.22
C HIS A 346 -1.22 18.01 0.17
N GLU A 347 -0.14 18.35 -0.52
CA GLU A 347 -0.14 19.18 -1.71
C GLU A 347 0.26 18.34 -2.93
N ILE A 348 -0.35 18.63 -4.09
CA ILE A 348 -0.13 17.87 -5.32
C ILE A 348 -0.20 18.75 -6.56
N LYS A 349 0.59 18.44 -7.60
CA LYS A 349 0.71 19.28 -8.80
C LYS A 349 -0.64 19.52 -9.47
N ALA A 350 -1.10 20.77 -9.44
CA ALA A 350 -2.45 21.15 -9.84
C ALA A 350 -2.78 20.80 -11.29
N TYR A 351 -1.86 21.06 -12.23
CA TYR A 351 -2.11 20.80 -13.65
C TYR A 351 -2.29 19.31 -13.97
N MET A 352 -1.68 18.41 -13.17
CA MET A 352 -1.87 16.96 -13.31
C MET A 352 -3.15 16.51 -12.61
N ASP A 353 -3.41 17.03 -11.43
CA ASP A 353 -4.58 16.72 -10.61
C ASP A 353 -5.90 17.19 -11.25
N ASP A 354 -5.86 18.33 -11.94
CA ASP A 354 -7.01 18.89 -12.66
C ASP A 354 -7.33 18.15 -13.96
N ASP A 355 -6.37 17.38 -14.49
CA ASP A 355 -6.52 16.55 -15.70
C ASP A 355 -5.92 15.15 -15.47
N LEU A 356 -6.54 14.42 -14.55
CA LEU A 356 -6.17 13.04 -14.22
C LEU A 356 -6.19 12.11 -15.44
N ALA A 357 -7.05 12.39 -16.42
CA ALA A 357 -7.19 11.56 -17.61
C ALA A 357 -5.93 11.63 -18.48
N THR A 358 -5.37 12.83 -18.66
CA THR A 358 -4.15 13.04 -19.45
C THR A 358 -2.88 12.66 -18.67
N TYR A 359 -2.82 12.99 -17.38
CA TYR A 359 -1.59 12.86 -16.58
C TYR A 359 -1.55 11.63 -15.67
N ARG A 360 -2.43 10.66 -15.91
CA ARG A 360 -2.52 9.43 -15.10
C ARG A 360 -1.19 8.70 -14.96
N SER A 361 -0.41 8.73 -16.03
CA SER A 361 0.89 8.08 -16.16
C SER A 361 2.06 8.89 -15.63
N ASN A 362 1.83 10.05 -15.03
CA ASN A 362 2.88 10.98 -14.61
C ASN A 362 2.92 11.06 -13.09
N ASP A 363 4.10 11.31 -12.53
CA ASP A 363 4.27 11.52 -11.09
C ASP A 363 3.70 12.90 -10.69
N PRO A 364 2.56 12.94 -9.98
CA PRO A 364 1.96 14.19 -9.58
C PRO A 364 2.65 14.81 -8.35
N LYS A 365 3.62 14.09 -7.76
CA LYS A 365 4.34 14.43 -6.53
C LYS A 365 3.40 14.77 -5.38
N SER A 366 2.70 13.75 -4.88
CA SER A 366 1.96 13.85 -3.62
C SER A 366 2.93 14.18 -2.50
N ASN A 367 2.79 15.36 -1.89
CA ASN A 367 3.75 15.87 -0.92
C ASN A 367 3.05 16.18 0.41
N LEU A 368 3.45 15.50 1.47
CA LEU A 368 3.00 15.76 2.83
C LEU A 368 3.42 17.16 3.27
N MET A 369 2.44 18.02 3.55
CA MET A 369 2.67 19.40 3.94
C MET A 369 2.67 19.56 5.47
N VAL A 370 1.58 19.16 6.13
CA VAL A 370 1.39 19.38 7.57
C VAL A 370 0.35 18.42 8.17
N ALA A 371 0.41 18.21 9.49
CA ALA A 371 -0.65 17.59 10.27
C ALA A 371 -1.24 18.59 11.27
N VAL A 372 -2.54 18.82 11.18
CA VAL A 372 -3.28 19.83 11.94
C VAL A 372 -4.12 19.17 13.02
N ALA A 373 -4.02 19.66 14.26
CA ALA A 373 -4.82 19.15 15.35
C ALA A 373 -6.32 19.51 15.17
N PRO A 374 -7.25 18.66 15.65
CA PRO A 374 -8.65 19.04 15.79
C PRO A 374 -8.82 20.27 16.70
N SER A 375 -9.97 20.93 16.63
CA SER A 375 -10.28 22.14 17.42
C SER A 375 -9.22 23.24 17.27
N SER A 376 -8.75 23.48 16.04
CA SER A 376 -7.67 24.43 15.77
C SER A 376 -7.94 25.34 14.57
N ARG A 377 -7.22 26.46 14.52
CA ARG A 377 -7.14 27.38 13.38
C ARG A 377 -5.70 27.39 12.88
N THR A 378 -5.48 27.07 11.61
CA THR A 378 -4.14 26.99 11.03
C THR A 378 -4.08 27.74 9.70
N VAL A 379 -3.07 28.58 9.52
CA VAL A 379 -2.77 29.22 8.23
C VAL A 379 -1.98 28.26 7.36
N MET A 380 -2.46 28.01 6.14
CA MET A 380 -1.82 27.08 5.21
C MET A 380 -0.61 27.74 4.52
N TYR A 381 0.51 27.03 4.55
CA TYR A 381 1.78 27.47 4.02
C TYR A 381 2.52 26.27 3.42
N SER A 382 2.98 26.38 2.17
CA SER A 382 3.80 25.35 1.56
C SER A 382 5.21 25.40 2.11
N THR A 383 5.61 24.33 2.79
CA THR A 383 6.99 24.16 3.26
C THR A 383 7.95 23.84 2.12
N THR A 384 7.47 23.20 1.06
CA THR A 384 8.25 22.86 -0.14
C THR A 384 8.68 24.11 -0.92
N TYR A 385 7.77 25.07 -1.06
CA TYR A 385 8.00 26.28 -1.87
C TYR A 385 8.20 27.56 -1.06
N ALA A 386 8.17 27.44 0.26
CA ALA A 386 8.25 28.57 1.17
C ALA A 386 7.23 29.69 0.84
N ALA A 387 6.00 29.32 0.46
CA ALA A 387 4.99 30.24 -0.03
C ALA A 387 3.64 30.10 0.70
N PRO A 388 2.97 31.21 1.07
CA PRO A 388 1.66 31.15 1.69
C PRO A 388 0.56 30.84 0.66
N TYR A 389 -0.38 29.97 1.03
CA TYR A 389 -1.59 29.70 0.25
C TYR A 389 -2.67 30.79 0.40
N ARG A 390 -2.49 31.69 1.38
CA ARG A 390 -3.49 32.68 1.79
C ARG A 390 -4.85 32.05 2.15
N LEU A 391 -4.77 30.92 2.84
CA LEU A 391 -5.91 30.09 3.23
C LEU A 391 -5.79 29.75 4.72
N VAL A 392 -6.88 29.87 5.46
CA VAL A 392 -7.03 29.44 6.84
C VAL A 392 -7.90 28.19 6.87
N LEU A 393 -7.39 27.13 7.49
CA LEU A 393 -8.13 25.94 7.86
C LEU A 393 -8.65 26.10 9.29
N TYR A 394 -9.93 25.82 9.50
CA TYR A 394 -10.52 25.58 10.81
C TYR A 394 -10.91 24.12 10.91
N ALA A 395 -10.32 23.43 11.88
CA ALA A 395 -10.70 22.08 12.24
C ALA A 395 -11.61 22.12 13.47
N GLY A 396 -12.83 21.58 13.34
CA GLY A 396 -13.71 21.35 14.48
C GLY A 396 -13.21 20.26 15.42
N PRO A 397 -13.90 20.02 16.53
CA PRO A 397 -13.63 18.86 17.38
C PRO A 397 -13.93 17.56 16.63
N LEU A 398 -13.25 16.48 17.04
CA LEU A 398 -13.62 15.15 16.58
C LEU A 398 -15.00 14.77 17.13
N SER A 399 -15.80 14.08 16.32
CA SER A 399 -17.15 13.66 16.67
C SER A 399 -17.44 12.22 16.22
N GLY A 400 -18.58 11.68 16.64
CA GLY A 400 -18.94 10.27 16.46
C GLY A 400 -18.47 9.37 17.60
N SER A 401 -19.00 8.15 17.66
CA SER A 401 -18.76 7.18 18.74
C SER A 401 -17.30 6.74 18.90
N ARG A 402 -16.49 6.92 17.85
CA ARG A 402 -15.05 6.61 17.81
C ARG A 402 -14.22 7.84 17.41
N SER A 403 -14.77 9.04 17.57
CA SER A 403 -14.11 10.28 17.15
C SER A 403 -13.71 10.27 15.66
N GLN A 404 -14.51 9.59 14.83
CA GLN A 404 -14.18 9.26 13.45
C GLN A 404 -14.62 10.31 12.42
N PHE A 405 -15.16 11.45 12.87
CA PHE A 405 -15.57 12.54 11.98
C PHE A 405 -14.97 13.87 12.43
N VAL A 406 -14.69 14.75 11.49
CA VAL A 406 -14.30 16.15 11.76
C VAL A 406 -14.95 17.09 10.76
N SER A 407 -15.45 18.23 11.24
CA SER A 407 -15.94 19.30 10.37
C SER A 407 -14.81 20.28 10.05
N LEU A 408 -14.59 20.53 8.77
CA LEU A 408 -13.62 21.49 8.28
C LEU A 408 -14.31 22.75 7.77
N TYR A 409 -13.67 23.89 7.96
CA TYR A 409 -14.06 25.16 7.37
C TYR A 409 -12.83 25.85 6.79
N PHE A 410 -13.07 26.68 5.78
CA PHE A 410 -12.01 27.35 5.04
C PHE A 410 -12.32 28.83 4.91
N CYS A 411 -11.31 29.67 5.10
CA CYS A 411 -11.39 31.09 4.77
C CYS A 411 -10.15 31.50 3.98
N ARG A 412 -10.36 32.09 2.81
CA ARG A 412 -9.30 32.70 2.00
C ARG A 412 -9.12 34.15 2.43
N PHE A 413 -7.90 34.67 2.40
CA PHE A 413 -7.61 36.09 2.66
C PHE A 413 -6.77 36.71 1.53
N LEU A 414 -6.74 38.04 1.45
CA LEU A 414 -5.93 38.75 0.44
C LEU A 414 -4.58 39.19 1.01
N SER A 415 -4.60 39.83 2.18
CA SER A 415 -3.45 40.53 2.74
C SER A 415 -2.99 39.88 4.05
N ALA A 416 -3.91 39.64 4.98
CA ALA A 416 -3.61 39.09 6.30
C ALA A 416 -4.67 38.07 6.75
N ASP A 417 -4.25 37.09 7.53
CA ASP A 417 -5.14 36.05 8.05
C ASP A 417 -6.16 36.59 9.06
N THR A 418 -5.97 37.79 9.59
CA THR A 418 -6.93 38.51 10.45
C THR A 418 -8.21 38.92 9.71
N GLU A 419 -8.22 38.89 8.38
CA GLU A 419 -9.45 39.02 7.57
C GLU A 419 -10.40 37.83 7.81
N CYS A 420 -9.85 36.69 8.24
CA CYS A 420 -10.60 35.50 8.56
C CYS A 420 -10.95 35.45 10.06
N PRO A 421 -12.18 35.04 10.42
CA PRO A 421 -12.66 35.06 11.80
C PRO A 421 -11.85 34.16 12.75
N THR A 422 -12.07 34.32 14.06
CA THR A 422 -11.48 33.40 15.06
C THR A 422 -12.15 32.03 14.99
N LEU A 423 -11.48 30.99 15.51
CA LEU A 423 -12.08 29.65 15.60
C LEU A 423 -13.39 29.66 16.38
N ALA A 424 -13.44 30.40 17.50
CA ALA A 424 -14.64 30.49 18.33
C ALA A 424 -15.84 31.05 17.53
N THR A 425 -15.61 32.10 16.74
CA THR A 425 -16.65 32.71 15.88
C THR A 425 -17.14 31.74 14.79
N VAL A 426 -16.24 30.98 14.16
CA VAL A 426 -16.63 29.99 13.15
C VAL A 426 -17.48 28.90 13.78
N LEU A 427 -17.02 28.35 14.92
CA LEU A 427 -17.73 27.26 15.58
C LEU A 427 -19.07 27.69 16.19
N SER A 428 -19.21 28.94 16.67
CA SER A 428 -20.49 29.47 17.18
C SER A 428 -21.54 29.70 16.10
N ASN A 429 -21.11 29.95 14.87
CA ASN A 429 -22.00 30.20 13.73
C ASN A 429 -22.45 28.90 13.03
N THR A 430 -21.98 27.74 13.51
CA THR A 430 -22.45 26.45 13.02
C THR A 430 -23.94 26.31 13.41
N PRO A 431 -24.85 26.09 12.46
CA PRO A 431 -26.25 25.84 12.79
C PRO A 431 -26.32 24.70 13.81
N ALA A 432 -26.93 24.96 14.98
CA ALA A 432 -27.21 23.90 15.93
C ALA A 432 -27.99 22.82 15.18
N SER A 433 -27.52 21.56 15.25
CA SER A 433 -28.27 20.45 14.66
C SER A 433 -29.72 20.55 15.16
N PRO A 434 -30.73 20.47 14.28
CA PRO A 434 -32.11 20.53 14.71
C PRO A 434 -32.31 19.50 15.82
N PRO A 435 -33.08 19.83 16.88
CA PRO A 435 -33.34 18.88 17.95
C PRO A 435 -33.80 17.57 17.32
N PRO A 436 -33.29 16.41 17.80
CA PRO A 436 -33.69 15.12 17.24
C PRO A 436 -35.21 15.09 17.20
N PRO A 437 -35.82 14.61 16.09
CA PRO A 437 -37.27 14.59 15.97
C PRO A 437 -37.85 13.93 17.22
N PRO A 438 -38.93 14.48 17.81
CA PRO A 438 -39.56 13.89 18.98
C PRO A 438 -39.75 12.40 18.70
N ARG A 439 -39.28 11.55 19.63
CA ARG A 439 -39.43 10.09 19.48
C ARG A 439 -40.89 9.84 19.13
N PRO A 440 -41.18 9.04 18.08
CA PRO A 440 -42.54 8.60 17.82
C PRO A 440 -43.13 8.08 19.13
N PRO A 441 -44.40 8.40 19.45
CA PRO A 441 -45.05 7.80 20.60
C PRO A 441 -44.86 6.28 20.50
N PRO A 442 -44.57 5.60 21.63
CA PRO A 442 -44.42 4.16 21.62
C PRO A 442 -45.65 3.56 20.91
N PRO A 443 -45.46 2.62 19.97
CA PRO A 443 -46.58 2.00 19.28
C PRO A 443 -47.57 1.48 20.33
N PRO A 444 -48.90 1.63 20.12
CA PRO A 444 -49.89 1.06 21.01
C PRO A 444 -49.54 -0.41 21.26
N ILE A 445 -49.50 -0.79 22.54
CA ILE A 445 -49.18 -2.15 22.96
C ILE A 445 -50.06 -3.09 22.14
N SER A 446 -49.42 -3.89 21.28
CA SER A 446 -50.12 -4.90 20.49
C SER A 446 -50.96 -5.76 21.44
N PRO A 447 -52.23 -6.05 21.14
CA PRO A 447 -53.01 -6.97 21.95
C PRO A 447 -52.23 -8.28 22.09
N PRO A 448 -52.27 -8.92 23.28
CA PRO A 448 -51.54 -10.15 23.50
C PRO A 448 -51.88 -11.14 22.38
N PRO A 449 -50.88 -11.74 21.72
CA PRO A 449 -51.13 -12.70 20.66
C PRO A 449 -52.05 -13.80 21.20
N PRO A 450 -53.03 -14.27 20.40
CA PRO A 450 -53.84 -15.41 20.81
C PRO A 450 -52.93 -16.58 21.18
N PRO A 451 -53.29 -17.36 22.22
CA PRO A 451 -52.47 -18.49 22.66
C PRO A 451 -52.14 -19.36 21.45
N THR A 452 -50.85 -19.49 21.16
CA THR A 452 -50.37 -20.37 20.11
C THR A 452 -50.91 -21.77 20.39
N PRO A 453 -51.57 -22.44 19.44
CA PRO A 453 -52.01 -23.81 19.61
C PRO A 453 -50.81 -24.66 20.01
N SER A 454 -50.99 -25.49 21.05
CA SER A 454 -49.95 -26.35 21.58
C SER A 454 -49.26 -27.09 20.43
N PRO A 455 -47.91 -27.05 20.34
CA PRO A 455 -47.21 -27.77 19.30
C PRO A 455 -47.60 -29.26 19.37
N PRO A 456 -47.83 -29.92 18.23
CA PRO A 456 -48.08 -31.35 18.21
C PRO A 456 -46.92 -32.07 18.90
N PRO A 457 -47.20 -33.16 19.64
CA PRO A 457 -46.16 -33.92 20.32
C PRO A 457 -45.06 -34.31 19.32
N PRO A 458 -43.79 -34.16 19.70
CA PRO A 458 -42.69 -34.52 18.82
C PRO A 458 -42.84 -35.99 18.40
N PRO A 459 -42.57 -36.31 17.12
CA PRO A 459 -42.58 -37.70 16.67
C PRO A 459 -41.60 -38.52 17.54
N PRO A 460 -41.93 -39.79 17.84
CA PRO A 460 -41.08 -40.64 18.64
C PRO A 460 -39.69 -40.72 18.00
N SER A 461 -38.67 -40.50 18.83
CA SER A 461 -37.26 -40.56 18.45
C SER A 461 -37.00 -41.87 17.70
N PRO A 462 -36.34 -41.84 16.53
CA PRO A 462 -35.93 -43.07 15.87
C PRO A 462 -35.01 -43.86 16.82
N PRO A 463 -35.08 -45.20 16.82
CA PRO A 463 -34.23 -46.03 17.65
C PRO A 463 -32.76 -45.71 17.36
N PRO A 464 -31.89 -45.69 18.40
CA PRO A 464 -30.48 -45.39 18.23
C PRO A 464 -29.86 -46.31 17.19
N ALA A 465 -29.17 -45.71 16.22
CA ALA A 465 -28.43 -46.45 15.20
C ALA A 465 -27.45 -47.42 15.90
N PRO A 466 -27.33 -48.67 15.40
CA PRO A 466 -26.39 -49.63 15.95
C PRO A 466 -24.97 -49.03 15.92
N PRO A 467 -24.15 -49.29 16.96
CA PRO A 467 -22.80 -48.79 17.02
C PRO A 467 -22.01 -49.23 15.76
N PRO A 468 -21.18 -48.35 15.19
CA PRO A 468 -20.36 -48.71 14.05
C PRO A 468 -19.47 -49.92 14.42
N PRO A 469 -19.26 -50.88 13.49
CA PRO A 469 -18.41 -52.02 13.74
C PRO A 469 -17.00 -51.53 14.11
N SER A 470 -16.44 -52.13 15.17
CA SER A 470 -15.09 -51.86 15.63
C SER A 470 -14.09 -51.94 14.47
N PRO A 471 -13.14 -50.99 14.36
CA PRO A 471 -12.12 -51.06 13.32
C PRO A 471 -11.34 -52.38 13.44
N PRO A 472 -11.03 -53.04 12.31
CA PRO A 472 -10.25 -54.27 12.33
C PRO A 472 -8.88 -54.01 12.97
N PRO A 473 -8.33 -54.98 13.72
CA PRO A 473 -7.02 -54.85 14.34
C PRO A 473 -5.95 -54.54 13.28
N PRO A 474 -4.96 -53.69 13.59
CA PRO A 474 -3.89 -53.38 12.68
C PRO A 474 -3.15 -54.66 12.27
N ASN A 475 -2.96 -54.83 10.97
CA ASN A 475 -2.19 -55.95 10.41
C ASN A 475 -0.81 -56.00 11.06
N PRO A 476 -0.33 -57.16 11.53
CA PRO A 476 1.00 -57.29 12.10
C PRO A 476 2.05 -56.88 11.07
N SER A 477 2.94 -55.97 11.49
CA SER A 477 4.07 -55.53 10.67
C SER A 477 4.90 -56.74 10.21
N PRO A 478 5.33 -56.79 8.94
CA PRO A 478 6.19 -57.86 8.45
C PRO A 478 7.52 -57.88 9.22
N PRO A 479 8.09 -59.07 9.48
CA PRO A 479 9.33 -59.19 10.22
C PRO A 479 10.49 -58.50 9.48
N PRO A 480 11.40 -57.82 10.21
CA PRO A 480 12.57 -57.19 9.60
C PRO A 480 13.43 -58.25 8.92
N LYS A 481 13.73 -58.03 7.63
CA LYS A 481 14.68 -58.84 6.88
C LYS A 481 16.05 -58.74 7.57
N SER A 482 16.55 -59.90 8.00
CA SER A 482 17.87 -60.13 8.54
C SER A 482 18.95 -59.80 7.51
N GLY A 483 19.38 -58.54 7.50
CA GLY A 483 20.61 -58.10 6.83
C GLY A 483 21.83 -58.54 7.65
N LYS A 484 22.66 -59.39 7.05
CA LYS A 484 23.96 -59.81 7.58
C LYS A 484 24.86 -58.59 7.89
N PRO A 485 25.57 -58.56 9.03
CA PRO A 485 26.48 -57.46 9.37
C PRO A 485 27.76 -57.53 8.51
N LYS A 486 28.13 -56.39 7.91
CA LYS A 486 29.48 -56.15 7.38
C LYS A 486 30.43 -55.88 8.57
N PRO A 487 31.59 -56.55 8.67
CA PRO A 487 32.59 -56.23 9.68
C PRO A 487 33.35 -54.95 9.31
N GLY A 488 33.50 -54.03 10.26
CA GLY A 488 34.61 -53.06 10.24
C GLY A 488 34.28 -51.59 9.98
N VAL A 489 33.32 -50.99 10.70
CA VAL A 489 33.30 -49.51 10.85
C VAL A 489 33.07 -49.17 12.32
N LYS A 490 34.06 -48.49 12.92
CA LYS A 490 34.04 -47.98 14.29
C LYS A 490 32.91 -46.97 14.46
N ALA A 491 32.13 -47.11 15.52
CA ALA A 491 31.11 -46.14 15.92
C ALA A 491 31.78 -44.83 16.41
N PRO A 492 31.19 -43.66 16.12
CA PRO A 492 31.58 -42.40 16.76
C PRO A 492 31.08 -42.34 18.22
N PRO A 493 31.76 -41.57 19.10
CA PRO A 493 31.43 -41.49 20.52
C PRO A 493 30.05 -40.84 20.75
N LEU A 494 29.34 -41.38 21.72
CA LEU A 494 28.08 -40.84 22.26
C LEU A 494 28.27 -39.42 22.80
N PRO A 495 27.35 -38.47 22.54
CA PRO A 495 27.33 -37.21 23.26
C PRO A 495 26.93 -37.42 24.73
N PRO A 496 27.43 -36.59 25.67
CA PRO A 496 27.08 -36.69 27.07
C PRO A 496 25.60 -36.33 27.30
N PHE A 497 24.99 -37.04 28.24
CA PHE A 497 23.65 -36.75 28.76
C PHE A 497 23.63 -35.35 29.40
N GLU A 498 22.92 -34.41 28.76
CA GLU A 498 22.51 -33.16 29.41
C GLU A 498 21.29 -33.43 30.29
N LEU A 499 21.47 -33.20 31.60
CA LEU A 499 20.41 -33.15 32.59
C LEU A 499 19.50 -31.96 32.30
N SER A 500 18.19 -32.22 32.29
CA SER A 500 17.14 -31.19 32.21
C SER A 500 17.39 -30.04 33.20
N PRO A 501 17.27 -28.77 32.78
CA PRO A 501 17.37 -27.66 33.71
C PRO A 501 16.14 -27.59 34.62
N PRO A 502 16.30 -27.16 35.89
CA PRO A 502 15.19 -26.95 36.81
C PRO A 502 14.27 -25.80 36.34
N PRO A 503 13.00 -25.76 36.81
CA PRO A 503 12.04 -24.74 36.42
C PRO A 503 12.55 -23.33 36.79
N SER A 504 12.55 -22.45 35.79
CA SER A 504 12.96 -21.05 35.91
C SER A 504 12.14 -20.31 36.98
N VAL A 505 12.82 -19.91 38.05
CA VAL A 505 12.31 -18.94 39.03
C VAL A 505 12.07 -17.62 38.30
N ARG A 506 10.83 -17.10 38.38
CA ARG A 506 10.47 -15.77 37.85
C ARG A 506 11.32 -14.70 38.54
N SER A 507 12.09 -13.97 37.74
CA SER A 507 12.72 -12.72 38.19
C SER A 507 11.64 -11.65 38.45
N PRO A 508 11.76 -10.86 39.54
CA PRO A 508 10.87 -9.73 39.77
C PRO A 508 11.10 -8.63 38.72
N PRO A 509 10.06 -7.80 38.45
CA PRO A 509 10.13 -6.77 37.42
C PRO A 509 11.22 -5.73 37.72
N PRO A 510 11.86 -5.15 36.70
CA PRO A 510 12.90 -4.15 36.89
C PRO A 510 12.34 -2.90 37.57
N ARG A 511 13.00 -2.47 38.65
CA ARG A 511 12.74 -1.19 39.32
C ARG A 511 12.92 -0.04 38.32
N ARG A 512 11.91 0.84 38.24
CA ARG A 512 11.96 2.11 37.51
C ARG A 512 13.18 2.91 37.95
N ARG A 513 14.06 3.26 37.00
CA ARG A 513 15.10 4.28 37.21
C ARG A 513 14.45 5.65 37.40
N PRO A 514 14.96 6.50 38.31
CA PRO A 514 14.53 7.89 38.40
C PRO A 514 14.90 8.67 37.13
N PRO A 515 14.14 9.69 36.75
CA PRO A 515 14.43 10.50 35.57
C PRO A 515 15.76 11.26 35.76
N HIS A 516 16.62 11.17 34.74
CA HIS A 516 17.83 11.99 34.64
C HIS A 516 17.45 13.47 34.63
N ARG A 517 18.02 14.20 35.59
CA ARG A 517 17.98 15.65 35.71
C ARG A 517 18.57 16.27 34.44
N ARG A 518 17.76 17.00 33.67
CA ARG A 518 18.23 17.75 32.49
C ARG A 518 19.20 18.84 32.93
N SER A 519 20.43 18.76 32.43
CA SER A 519 21.40 19.86 32.50
C SER A 519 20.89 21.04 31.67
N ALA A 520 21.04 22.25 32.22
CA ALA A 520 20.65 23.51 31.58
C ALA A 520 21.41 23.76 30.27
N PRO A 521 20.79 24.43 29.27
CA PRO A 521 21.48 24.79 28.03
C PRO A 521 22.56 25.86 28.30
N PRO A 522 23.71 25.79 27.62
CA PRO A 522 24.74 26.81 27.75
C PRO A 522 24.27 28.16 27.20
N ARG A 523 24.62 29.22 27.94
CA ARG A 523 24.36 30.62 27.63
C ARG A 523 24.93 30.99 26.26
N ARG A 524 24.07 31.67 25.49
CA ARG A 524 24.33 32.38 24.24
C ARG A 524 25.45 33.41 24.44
N ASN A 525 26.58 33.24 23.75
CA ASN A 525 27.62 34.27 23.65
C ASN A 525 27.38 35.07 22.37
N SER A 526 27.14 36.37 22.52
CA SER A 526 26.93 37.35 21.46
C SER A 526 28.29 37.80 20.91
N GLY A 527 28.73 37.12 19.85
CA GLY A 527 29.92 37.48 19.09
C GLY A 527 29.59 38.44 17.95
N ARG A 528 29.89 39.71 18.19
CA ARG A 528 29.87 40.85 17.27
C ARG A 528 31.06 40.73 16.30
N HIS A 529 30.87 40.72 14.98
CA HIS A 529 31.95 41.04 14.03
C HIS A 529 31.47 41.75 12.76
N ASN A 530 32.35 42.67 12.34
CA ASN A 530 32.17 43.75 11.38
C ASN A 530 32.28 43.31 9.92
N LYS A 531 31.72 44.18 9.07
CA LYS A 531 32.15 44.59 7.73
C LYS A 531 33.60 44.22 7.36
N SER A 532 33.82 43.73 6.13
CA SER A 532 34.52 44.46 5.03
C SER A 532 34.72 43.56 3.80
N VAL A 533 34.56 44.21 2.62
CA VAL A 533 34.76 43.81 1.21
C VAL A 533 33.70 42.88 0.62
#